data_AF-A0A9P4S2W8-F1
#
_entry.id   AF-A0A9P4S2W8-F1
#
_cell.length_a   1.000
_cell.length_b   1.000
_cell.length_c   1.000
_cell.angle_alpha   90.00
_cell.angle_beta   90.00
_cell.angle_gamma   90.00
#
_symmetry.space_group_name_H-M   'P 1'
#
loop_
_entity.id
_entity.type
_entity.pdbx_description
1 polymer ?
#
loop_
_entity_poly.entity_id
_entity_poly.type
_entity_poly.pdbx_seq_one_letter_code
_entity_poly.pdbx_strand_id
1 'polypeptide(L)'
;MVSPLPSRRAKPSKSAKSTKSKTPKSGKESEPPVEIISGPFSKDELSIITSIIDTYRNEKGLTQQAVNNIIQDTQGARQDPALELWLVLFESLPHRNRQAIYKVCRRRFHNYSKRGKWTPEEDQELRDAYTMTPDKWKVIGKKLERMPEDCRDRWRNYIKCGTERKSDVWSEKEEIALHEAVENCLRKVREMENQEDAPPSETLVKAVSWSVVSDKLGNTRSRLQCMVKW
;
A
#
# COMPACT_ATOMS: atom_id res chain seq x y z
N MET A 1 -51.85 -43.16 19.27
CA MET A 1 -52.91 -43.02 18.26
C MET A 1 -52.87 -41.60 17.72
N VAL A 2 -52.65 -41.48 16.40
CA VAL A 2 -53.04 -40.41 15.44
C VAL A 2 -52.67 -38.94 15.72
N SER A 3 -51.80 -38.40 14.86
CA SER A 3 -51.40 -36.97 14.68
C SER A 3 -52.58 -36.05 14.27
N PRO A 4 -52.50 -34.69 14.28
CA PRO A 4 -51.86 -33.98 13.13
C PRO A 4 -51.29 -32.54 13.34
N LEU A 5 -50.24 -32.26 12.54
CA LEU A 5 -49.85 -31.04 11.77
C LEU A 5 -50.04 -29.60 12.33
N PRO A 6 -49.01 -28.74 12.23
CA PRO A 6 -49.17 -27.28 12.14
C PRO A 6 -49.15 -26.76 10.70
N SER A 7 -50.13 -25.90 10.41
CA SER A 7 -50.35 -25.14 9.18
C SER A 7 -49.49 -23.87 9.08
N ARG A 8 -49.20 -23.48 7.83
CA ARG A 8 -48.41 -22.32 7.37
C ARG A 8 -48.76 -20.99 8.07
N ARG A 9 -47.75 -20.17 8.37
CA ARG A 9 -47.93 -18.74 8.66
C ARG A 9 -47.11 -17.85 7.72
N ALA A 10 -47.82 -16.96 7.05
CA ALA A 10 -47.29 -15.91 6.16
C ALA A 10 -46.86 -14.65 6.94
N LYS A 11 -45.99 -13.86 6.30
CA LYS A 11 -45.40 -12.60 6.78
C LYS A 11 -46.45 -11.49 6.99
N PRO A 12 -46.24 -10.56 7.95
CA PRO A 12 -46.86 -9.24 7.91
C PRO A 12 -45.88 -8.12 7.55
N SER A 13 -46.45 -7.10 6.91
CA SER A 13 -45.83 -5.89 6.37
C SER A 13 -45.87 -4.70 7.34
N LYS A 14 -44.88 -3.80 7.15
CA LYS A 14 -44.77 -2.36 7.43
C LYS A 14 -45.72 -1.70 8.45
N SER A 15 -45.14 -1.16 9.53
CA SER A 15 -45.71 -0.04 10.30
C SER A 15 -45.03 1.29 9.95
N ALA A 16 -45.85 2.32 9.69
CA ALA A 16 -45.44 3.70 9.50
C ALA A 16 -45.02 4.38 10.82
N LYS A 17 -44.04 5.28 10.77
CA LYS A 17 -43.72 6.23 11.86
C LYS A 17 -43.79 7.67 11.36
N SER A 18 -44.61 8.45 12.06
CA SER A 18 -44.69 9.91 12.08
C SER A 18 -43.41 10.53 12.67
N THR A 19 -43.01 11.74 12.21
CA THR A 19 -42.81 12.94 13.06
C THR A 19 -42.23 14.16 12.29
N LYS A 20 -42.98 15.26 12.35
CA LYS A 20 -42.64 16.66 12.70
C LYS A 20 -41.36 17.36 12.16
N SER A 21 -41.64 18.38 11.34
CA SER A 21 -41.16 19.79 11.37
C SER A 21 -39.65 20.09 11.54
N LYS A 22 -39.04 20.60 10.45
CA LYS A 22 -37.73 21.26 10.39
C LYS A 22 -37.84 22.74 10.74
N THR A 23 -37.01 23.21 11.68
CA THR A 23 -36.59 24.62 11.76
C THR A 23 -35.31 24.83 10.94
N PRO A 24 -35.08 26.02 10.33
CA PRO A 24 -33.97 26.23 9.40
C PRO A 24 -32.67 26.53 10.15
N LYS A 25 -31.60 25.82 9.80
CA LYS A 25 -30.24 26.10 10.28
C LYS A 25 -29.59 27.11 9.32
N SER A 26 -29.22 28.26 9.88
CA SER A 26 -28.44 29.34 9.25
C SER A 26 -27.25 28.80 8.46
N GLY A 27 -27.10 29.33 7.23
CA GLY A 27 -26.11 28.91 6.26
C GLY A 27 -24.68 29.24 6.69
N LYS A 28 -23.82 28.22 6.69
CA LYS A 28 -22.41 28.41 6.39
C LYS A 28 -22.28 28.35 4.88
N GLU A 29 -21.78 29.42 4.29
CA GLU A 29 -21.30 29.42 2.91
C GLU A 29 -20.33 28.24 2.74
N SER A 30 -20.66 27.35 1.81
CA SER A 30 -19.82 26.21 1.49
C SER A 30 -18.61 26.72 0.72
N GLU A 31 -17.44 26.75 1.38
CA GLU A 31 -16.17 26.87 0.67
C GLU A 31 -16.10 25.85 -0.47
N PRO A 32 -15.49 26.22 -1.62
CA PRO A 32 -15.36 25.31 -2.74
C PRO A 32 -14.62 24.04 -2.31
N PRO A 33 -14.96 22.86 -2.88
CA PRO A 33 -14.30 21.61 -2.53
C PRO A 33 -12.79 21.73 -2.74
N VAL A 34 -12.03 21.49 -1.67
CA VAL A 34 -10.56 21.45 -1.71
C VAL A 34 -10.15 20.35 -2.69
N GLU A 35 -9.51 20.73 -3.81
CA GLU A 35 -8.99 19.75 -4.77
C GLU A 35 -7.89 18.90 -4.12
N ILE A 36 -8.03 17.58 -4.20
CA ILE A 36 -7.09 16.61 -3.62
C ILE A 36 -6.03 16.24 -4.65
N ILE A 37 -4.78 16.59 -4.35
CA ILE A 37 -3.62 16.35 -5.22
C ILE A 37 -3.03 14.95 -4.93
N SER A 38 -2.82 14.18 -5.99
CA SER A 38 -2.15 12.87 -5.95
C SER A 38 -0.73 12.96 -6.50
N GLY A 39 0.09 11.92 -6.27
CA GLY A 39 1.47 11.85 -6.75
C GLY A 39 2.53 12.26 -5.73
N PRO A 40 3.78 12.51 -6.16
CA PRO A 40 4.91 12.79 -5.28
C PRO A 40 4.70 14.05 -4.42
N PHE A 41 5.19 14.03 -3.19
CA PHE A 41 5.26 15.21 -2.32
C PHE A 41 6.33 16.18 -2.81
N SER A 42 6.00 17.47 -2.87
CA SER A 42 6.94 18.53 -3.20
C SER A 42 7.97 18.73 -2.08
N LYS A 43 9.08 19.40 -2.39
CA LYS A 43 10.11 19.72 -1.37
C LYS A 43 9.54 20.59 -0.24
N ASP A 44 8.61 21.48 -0.55
CA ASP A 44 8.00 22.37 0.43
C ASP A 44 7.06 21.59 1.36
N GLU A 45 6.24 20.70 0.82
CA GLU A 45 5.38 19.83 1.62
C GLU A 45 6.19 18.92 2.55
N LEU A 46 7.31 18.37 2.05
CA LEU A 46 8.22 17.59 2.88
C LEU A 46 8.88 18.44 3.97
N SER A 47 9.21 19.70 3.68
CA SER A 47 9.76 20.64 4.67
C SER A 47 8.73 20.95 5.75
N ILE A 48 7.47 21.20 5.38
CA ILE A 48 6.35 21.38 6.32
C ILE A 48 6.20 20.18 7.26
N ILE A 49 6.14 18.96 6.70
CA ILE A 49 6.04 17.72 7.49
C ILE A 49 7.20 17.61 8.49
N THR A 50 8.43 17.91 8.04
CA THR A 50 9.62 17.84 8.92
C THR A 50 9.48 18.82 10.07
N SER A 51 9.16 20.08 9.75
CA SER A 51 9.05 21.17 10.73
C SER A 51 8.00 20.86 11.80
N ILE A 52 6.83 20.35 11.39
CA ILE A 52 5.75 19.97 12.31
C ILE A 52 6.19 18.84 13.26
N ILE A 53 6.83 17.79 12.72
CA ILE A 53 7.27 16.66 13.53
C ILE A 53 8.39 17.07 14.49
N ASP A 54 9.34 17.91 14.06
CA ASP A 54 10.41 18.43 14.91
C ASP A 54 9.87 19.34 16.01
N THR A 55 8.90 20.21 15.68
CA THR A 55 8.23 21.09 16.64
C THR A 55 7.51 20.27 17.71
N TYR A 56 6.68 19.32 17.28
CA TYR A 56 5.97 18.41 18.18
C TYR A 56 6.93 17.59 19.05
N ARG A 57 8.03 17.08 18.48
CA ARG A 57 9.07 16.37 19.24
C ARG A 57 9.65 17.25 20.34
N ASN A 58 9.98 18.49 20.02
CA ASN A 58 10.59 19.43 20.96
C ASN A 58 9.61 19.86 22.07
N GLU A 59 8.38 20.21 21.71
CA GLU A 59 7.34 20.63 22.66
C GLU A 59 6.96 19.53 23.66
N LYS A 60 6.93 18.27 23.19
CA LYS A 60 6.65 17.11 24.05
C LYS A 60 7.90 16.54 24.74
N GLY A 61 9.08 17.12 24.54
CA GLY A 61 10.33 16.65 25.14
C GLY A 61 10.72 15.22 24.72
N LEU A 62 10.37 14.80 23.51
CA LEU A 62 10.57 13.44 23.03
C LEU A 62 11.95 13.23 22.41
N THR A 63 12.48 12.02 22.52
CA THR A 63 13.64 11.62 21.72
C THR A 63 13.23 11.38 20.26
N GLN A 64 14.19 11.40 19.32
CA GLN A 64 13.92 11.05 17.92
C GLN A 64 13.31 9.65 17.81
N GLN A 65 13.78 8.71 18.62
CA GLN A 65 13.28 7.33 18.61
C GLN A 65 11.83 7.25 19.09
N ALA A 66 11.48 8.02 20.14
CA ALA A 66 10.13 8.05 20.68
C ALA A 66 9.12 8.66 19.69
N VAL A 67 9.43 9.79 19.06
CA VAL A 67 8.53 10.39 18.05
C VAL A 67 8.37 9.48 16.83
N ASN A 68 9.44 8.81 16.40
CA ASN A 68 9.37 7.81 15.33
C ASN A 68 8.44 6.65 15.73
N ASN A 69 8.50 6.15 16.96
CA ASN A 69 7.59 5.09 17.43
C ASN A 69 6.12 5.54 17.39
N ILE A 70 5.83 6.79 17.80
CA ILE A 70 4.49 7.39 17.72
C ILE A 70 3.99 7.42 16.26
N ILE A 71 4.85 7.84 15.32
CA ILE A 71 4.50 7.89 13.89
C ILE A 71 4.26 6.48 13.31
N GLN A 72 5.06 5.50 13.73
CA GLN A 72 4.94 4.11 13.29
C GLN A 72 3.77 3.36 13.91
N ASP A 73 3.23 3.81 15.04
CA ASP A 73 2.10 3.17 15.69
C ASP A 73 0.82 3.28 14.83
N THR A 74 0.34 2.12 14.39
CA THR A 74 -0.89 2.01 13.59
C THR A 74 -2.15 1.97 14.44
N GLN A 75 -2.03 1.55 15.71
CA GLN A 75 -3.16 1.33 16.60
C GLN A 75 -3.45 2.59 17.43
N GLY A 76 -2.39 3.25 17.91
CA GLY A 76 -2.46 4.50 18.68
C GLY A 76 -2.61 5.77 17.85
N ALA A 77 -2.62 5.71 16.51
CA ALA A 77 -2.74 6.91 15.67
C ALA A 77 -3.99 7.76 15.92
N ARG A 78 -5.03 7.19 16.56
CA ARG A 78 -6.27 7.89 16.97
C ARG A 78 -6.31 8.25 18.45
N GLN A 79 -5.23 7.98 19.18
CA GLN A 79 -5.12 8.19 20.62
C GLN A 79 -4.11 9.29 20.90
N ASP A 80 -4.24 9.91 22.06
CA ASP A 80 -3.23 10.84 22.56
C ASP A 80 -1.92 10.08 22.85
N PRO A 81 -0.75 10.62 22.51
CA PRO A 81 -0.49 11.96 21.97
C PRO A 81 -0.39 12.01 20.43
N ALA A 82 -0.50 10.87 19.74
CA ALA A 82 -0.37 10.78 18.28
C ALA A 82 -1.45 11.58 17.53
N LEU A 83 -2.67 11.63 18.07
CA LEU A 83 -3.80 12.31 17.45
C LEU A 83 -3.51 13.80 17.20
N GLU A 84 -2.91 14.49 18.17
CA GLU A 84 -2.54 15.91 18.05
C GLU A 84 -1.59 16.15 16.87
N LEU A 85 -0.52 15.35 16.78
CA LEU A 85 0.45 15.44 15.68
C LEU A 85 -0.24 15.25 14.31
N TRP A 86 -1.12 14.26 14.20
CA TRP A 86 -1.79 13.97 12.93
C TRP A 86 -2.79 15.06 12.53
N LEU A 87 -3.51 15.66 13.49
CA LEU A 87 -4.44 16.76 13.21
C LEU A 87 -3.70 17.97 12.63
N VAL A 88 -2.59 18.39 13.24
CA VAL A 88 -1.77 19.50 12.75
C VAL A 88 -1.24 19.22 11.34
N LEU A 89 -0.78 17.99 11.08
CA LEU A 89 -0.34 17.57 9.74
C LEU A 89 -1.47 17.65 8.69
N PHE A 90 -2.70 17.25 9.04
CA PHE A 90 -3.83 17.28 8.11
C PHE A 90 -4.32 18.70 7.83
N GLU A 91 -4.29 19.57 8.83
CA GLU A 91 -4.66 20.99 8.67
C GLU A 91 -3.62 21.75 7.86
N SER A 92 -2.34 21.39 7.98
CA SER A 92 -1.25 22.00 7.22
C SER A 92 -1.15 21.52 5.77
N LEU A 93 -1.75 20.37 5.45
CA LEU A 93 -1.76 19.77 4.11
C LEU A 93 -3.19 19.37 3.68
N PRO A 94 -4.13 20.33 3.59
CA PRO A 94 -5.54 20.04 3.35
C PRO A 94 -5.80 19.47 1.94
N HIS A 95 -4.94 19.82 0.98
CA HIS A 95 -4.98 19.34 -0.41
C HIS A 95 -4.41 17.93 -0.59
N ARG A 96 -3.92 17.29 0.49
CA ARG A 96 -3.36 15.94 0.43
C ARG A 96 -4.30 14.93 1.06
N ASN A 97 -4.38 13.77 0.42
CA ASN A 97 -5.06 12.63 1.02
C ASN A 97 -4.38 12.24 2.34
N ARG A 98 -5.15 12.15 3.44
CA ARG A 98 -4.63 11.77 4.77
C ARG A 98 -3.83 10.45 4.76
N GLN A 99 -4.24 9.47 3.96
CA GLN A 99 -3.49 8.22 3.80
C GLN A 99 -2.15 8.42 3.12
N ALA A 100 -2.03 9.36 2.19
CA ALA A 100 -0.74 9.71 1.60
C ALA A 100 0.19 10.35 2.64
N ILE A 101 -0.36 11.22 3.51
CA ILE A 101 0.38 11.84 4.63
C ILE A 101 0.89 10.76 5.60
N TYR A 102 0.02 9.84 6.06
CA TYR A 102 0.45 8.72 6.90
C TYR A 102 1.60 7.92 6.26
N LYS A 103 1.47 7.60 4.96
CA LYS A 103 2.48 6.83 4.23
C LYS A 103 3.82 7.56 4.15
N VAL A 104 3.82 8.84 3.76
CA VAL A 104 5.09 9.60 3.64
C VAL A 104 5.75 9.81 4.99
N CYS A 105 4.97 10.10 6.04
CA CYS A 105 5.50 10.22 7.40
C CYS A 105 6.11 8.90 7.86
N ARG A 106 5.39 7.79 7.76
CA ARG A 106 5.91 6.48 8.18
C ARG A 106 7.11 6.02 7.35
N ARG A 107 7.16 6.40 6.08
CA ARG A 107 8.29 6.07 5.21
C ARG A 107 9.55 6.86 5.56
N ARG A 108 9.40 8.09 6.04
CA ARG A 108 10.52 9.00 6.32
C ARG A 108 11.00 8.95 7.77
N PHE A 109 10.09 8.76 8.72
CA PHE A 109 10.36 8.80 10.16
C PHE A 109 10.24 7.41 10.77
N HIS A 110 11.36 6.69 10.85
CA HIS A 110 11.43 5.32 11.40
C HIS A 110 12.82 5.02 11.99
N ASN A 111 12.88 4.02 12.86
CA ASN A 111 14.03 3.73 13.73
C ASN A 111 15.03 2.70 13.20
N TYR A 112 14.87 2.23 11.96
CA TYR A 112 15.83 1.32 11.34
C TYR A 112 17.16 2.05 11.13
N SER A 113 18.32 1.40 11.26
CA SER A 113 19.62 2.09 11.15
C SER A 113 20.07 2.26 9.69
N LYS A 114 19.91 1.22 8.88
CA LYS A 114 20.42 1.17 7.51
C LYS A 114 19.45 1.85 6.52
N ARG A 115 19.99 2.71 5.64
CA ARG A 115 19.24 3.48 4.63
C ARG A 115 19.99 3.54 3.31
N GLY A 116 19.25 3.74 2.21
CA GLY A 116 19.85 4.05 0.92
C GLY A 116 20.44 2.85 0.20
N LYS A 117 21.63 3.03 -0.40
CA LYS A 117 22.26 2.05 -1.29
C LYS A 117 22.44 0.70 -0.60
N TRP A 118 22.22 -0.37 -1.35
CA TRP A 118 22.43 -1.75 -0.90
C TRP A 118 23.85 -2.18 -1.27
N THR A 119 24.54 -2.76 -0.30
CA THR A 119 25.85 -3.39 -0.49
C THR A 119 25.70 -4.86 -0.91
N PRO A 120 26.71 -5.46 -1.57
CA PRO A 120 26.71 -6.89 -1.88
C PRO A 120 26.53 -7.78 -0.63
N GLU A 121 27.09 -7.36 0.50
CA GLU A 121 26.97 -8.03 1.80
C GLU A 121 25.53 -7.99 2.31
N GLU A 122 24.87 -6.82 2.27
CA GLU A 122 23.45 -6.71 2.62
C GLU A 122 22.54 -7.50 1.68
N ASP A 123 22.89 -7.59 0.40
CA ASP A 123 22.16 -8.45 -0.54
C ASP A 123 22.30 -9.94 -0.15
N GLN A 124 23.46 -10.35 0.36
CA GLN A 124 23.66 -11.70 0.88
C GLN A 124 22.88 -11.93 2.17
N GLU A 125 22.93 -11.00 3.13
CA GLU A 125 22.12 -11.04 4.34
C GLU A 125 20.62 -11.17 4.02
N LEU A 126 20.15 -10.46 2.99
CA LEU A 126 18.76 -10.53 2.52
C LEU A 126 18.43 -11.90 1.90
N ARG A 127 19.34 -12.49 1.12
CA ARG A 127 19.19 -13.87 0.61
C ARG A 127 19.05 -14.89 1.72
N ASP A 128 19.94 -14.81 2.71
CA ASP A 128 19.95 -15.76 3.82
C ASP A 128 18.70 -15.59 4.68
N ALA A 129 18.32 -14.35 4.99
CA ALA A 129 17.11 -14.06 5.76
C ALA A 129 15.82 -14.49 5.04
N TYR A 130 15.75 -14.29 3.72
CA TYR A 130 14.60 -14.76 2.93
C TYR A 130 14.51 -16.28 2.92
N THR A 131 15.63 -16.98 2.74
CA THR A 131 15.69 -18.45 2.77
C THR A 131 15.16 -19.00 4.09
N MET A 132 15.48 -18.36 5.22
CA MET A 132 14.99 -18.76 6.54
C MET A 132 13.51 -18.43 6.76
N THR A 133 13.04 -17.28 6.25
CA THR A 133 11.68 -16.77 6.53
C THR A 133 11.02 -16.15 5.30
N PRO A 134 10.63 -16.95 4.29
CA PRO A 134 10.11 -16.44 3.02
C PRO A 134 8.92 -15.50 3.21
N ASP A 135 8.96 -14.37 2.51
CA ASP A 135 7.91 -13.33 2.47
C ASP A 135 7.54 -12.68 3.82
N LYS A 136 8.26 -13.00 4.91
CA LYS A 136 8.06 -12.37 6.23
C LYS A 136 8.84 -11.07 6.35
N TRP A 137 8.51 -10.08 5.51
CA TRP A 137 9.26 -8.83 5.38
C TRP A 137 9.43 -8.03 6.68
N LYS A 138 8.46 -8.08 7.60
CA LYS A 138 8.61 -7.45 8.92
C LYS A 138 9.71 -8.10 9.75
N VAL A 139 9.83 -9.42 9.69
CA VAL A 139 10.87 -10.19 10.40
C VAL A 139 12.22 -9.96 9.74
N ILE A 140 12.28 -10.06 8.41
CA ILE A 140 13.48 -9.80 7.60
C ILE A 140 14.00 -8.38 7.85
N GLY A 141 13.14 -7.36 7.72
CA GLY A 141 13.53 -5.96 7.93
C GLY A 141 14.08 -5.69 9.33
N LYS A 142 13.45 -6.29 10.36
CA LYS A 142 13.99 -6.23 11.72
C LYS A 142 15.39 -6.85 11.82
N LYS A 143 15.62 -8.01 11.20
CA LYS A 143 16.92 -8.70 11.20
C LYS A 143 18.01 -7.90 10.48
N LEU A 144 17.67 -7.26 9.35
CA LEU A 144 18.61 -6.49 8.54
C LEU A 144 18.76 -5.03 8.99
N GLU A 145 18.02 -4.62 10.02
CA GLU A 145 17.88 -3.22 10.44
C GLU A 145 17.53 -2.27 9.27
N ARG A 146 16.71 -2.76 8.33
CA ARG A 146 16.17 -2.02 7.18
C ARG A 146 14.65 -2.03 7.18
N MET A 147 14.04 -1.05 6.53
CA MET A 147 12.59 -1.01 6.44
C MET A 147 12.05 -2.26 5.71
N PRO A 148 10.97 -2.90 6.17
CA PRO A 148 10.41 -4.10 5.53
C PRO A 148 10.11 -3.89 4.04
N GLU A 149 9.59 -2.72 3.70
CA GLU A 149 9.31 -2.32 2.32
C GLU A 149 10.58 -2.26 1.46
N ASP A 150 11.69 -1.76 2.00
CA ASP A 150 12.99 -1.73 1.31
C ASP A 150 13.48 -3.15 1.00
N CYS A 151 13.38 -4.05 1.98
CA CYS A 151 13.81 -5.44 1.83
C CYS A 151 12.98 -6.16 0.76
N ARG A 152 11.65 -6.01 0.81
CA ARG A 152 10.75 -6.56 -0.20
C ARG A 152 11.08 -6.03 -1.59
N ASP A 153 11.28 -4.72 -1.71
CA ASP A 153 11.52 -4.06 -2.98
C ASP A 153 12.88 -4.45 -3.56
N ARG A 154 13.92 -4.54 -2.72
CA ARG A 154 15.22 -5.05 -3.14
C ARG A 154 15.13 -6.49 -3.63
N TRP A 155 14.43 -7.35 -2.87
CA TRP A 155 14.25 -8.75 -3.23
C TRP A 155 13.59 -8.91 -4.60
N ARG A 156 12.38 -8.35 -4.76
CA ARG A 156 11.57 -8.56 -5.97
C ARG A 156 12.15 -7.93 -7.23
N ASN A 157 12.96 -6.88 -7.11
CA ASN A 157 13.49 -6.16 -8.27
C ASN A 157 14.87 -6.64 -8.70
N TYR A 158 15.71 -7.09 -7.76
CA TYR A 158 17.13 -7.32 -8.03
C TYR A 158 17.64 -8.70 -7.61
N ILE A 159 17.18 -9.25 -6.47
CA ILE A 159 17.78 -10.46 -5.90
C ILE A 159 17.07 -11.73 -6.38
N LYS A 160 15.74 -11.70 -6.56
CA LYS A 160 14.94 -12.89 -6.87
C LYS A 160 15.40 -13.62 -8.14
N CYS A 161 15.83 -12.87 -9.16
CA CYS A 161 16.36 -13.43 -10.41
C CYS A 161 17.74 -14.09 -10.26
N GLY A 162 18.44 -13.83 -9.15
CA GLY A 162 19.77 -14.37 -8.89
C GLY A 162 20.79 -14.01 -9.97
N THR A 163 21.75 -14.91 -10.16
CA THR A 163 22.85 -14.81 -11.15
C THR A 163 22.39 -15.09 -12.57
N GLU A 164 21.29 -15.84 -12.74
CA GLU A 164 20.72 -16.22 -14.04
C GLU A 164 19.95 -15.07 -14.70
N ARG A 165 19.97 -13.87 -14.11
CA ARG A 165 19.29 -12.70 -14.65
C ARG A 165 19.96 -12.26 -15.95
N LYS A 166 19.23 -12.43 -17.04
CA LYS A 166 19.62 -12.01 -18.38
C LYS A 166 19.49 -10.50 -18.56
N SER A 167 20.56 -9.85 -19.02
CA SER A 167 20.61 -8.42 -19.37
C SER A 167 20.82 -8.15 -20.86
N ASP A 168 20.93 -9.20 -21.65
CA ASP A 168 21.05 -9.19 -23.10
C ASP A 168 19.71 -8.88 -23.80
N VAL A 169 19.77 -8.75 -25.12
CA VAL A 169 18.60 -8.49 -25.98
C VAL A 169 17.55 -9.59 -25.78
N TRP A 170 16.27 -9.23 -25.85
CA TRP A 170 15.19 -10.20 -25.79
C TRP A 170 15.20 -11.08 -27.03
N SER A 171 15.18 -12.39 -26.83
CA SER A 171 14.94 -13.33 -27.93
C SER A 171 13.45 -13.43 -28.25
N GLU A 172 13.12 -13.75 -29.50
CA GLU A 172 11.72 -13.94 -29.94
C GLU A 172 10.97 -14.96 -29.06
N LYS A 173 11.66 -16.03 -28.62
CA LYS A 173 11.09 -17.02 -27.69
C LYS A 173 10.75 -16.41 -26.32
N GLU A 174 11.59 -15.52 -25.79
CA GLU A 174 11.31 -14.83 -24.53
C GLU A 174 10.16 -13.83 -24.67
N GLU A 175 10.05 -13.16 -25.82
CA GLU A 175 8.94 -12.25 -26.09
C GLU A 175 7.61 -13.00 -26.17
N ILE A 176 7.56 -14.11 -26.91
CA ILE A 176 6.38 -14.99 -26.95
C ILE A 176 6.00 -15.46 -25.53
N ALA A 177 6.99 -15.93 -24.75
CA ALA A 177 6.74 -16.34 -23.37
C ALA A 177 6.26 -15.20 -22.46
N LEU A 178 6.75 -13.96 -22.67
CA LEU A 178 6.26 -12.77 -21.98
C LEU A 178 4.79 -12.51 -22.30
N HIS A 179 4.42 -12.52 -23.58
CA HIS A 179 3.05 -12.34 -24.03
C HIS A 179 2.11 -13.37 -23.42
N GLU A 180 2.47 -14.65 -23.48
CA GLU A 180 1.69 -15.74 -22.89
C GLU A 180 1.57 -15.59 -21.35
N ALA A 181 2.65 -15.19 -20.68
CA ALA A 181 2.64 -15.01 -19.23
C ALA A 181 1.73 -13.84 -18.80
N VAL A 182 1.76 -12.72 -19.53
CA VAL A 182 0.91 -11.56 -19.26
C VAL A 182 -0.56 -11.89 -19.53
N GLU A 183 -0.88 -12.52 -20.66
CA GLU A 183 -2.26 -12.90 -20.99
C GLU A 183 -2.86 -13.85 -19.94
N ASN A 184 -2.06 -14.83 -19.49
CA ASN A 184 -2.45 -15.72 -18.39
C ASN A 184 -2.69 -14.96 -17.08
N CYS A 185 -1.96 -13.88 -16.82
CA CYS A 185 -2.20 -13.06 -15.63
C CYS A 185 -3.45 -12.20 -15.80
N LEU A 186 -3.68 -11.61 -16.97
CA LEU A 186 -4.87 -10.81 -17.27
C LEU A 186 -6.15 -11.64 -17.16
N ARG A 187 -6.15 -12.86 -17.69
CA ARG A 187 -7.29 -13.78 -17.54
C ARG A 187 -7.63 -14.03 -16.08
N LYS A 188 -6.63 -14.29 -15.24
CA LYS A 188 -6.84 -14.48 -13.79
C LYS A 188 -7.39 -13.23 -13.10
N VAL A 189 -6.97 -12.04 -13.52
CA VAL A 189 -7.52 -10.78 -12.99
C VAL A 189 -9.00 -10.65 -13.36
N ARG A 190 -9.36 -10.93 -14.62
CA ARG A 190 -10.76 -10.90 -15.08
C ARG A 190 -11.66 -11.89 -14.32
N GLU A 191 -11.16 -13.10 -14.09
CA GLU A 191 -11.84 -14.13 -13.29
C GLU A 191 -12.08 -13.64 -11.85
N MET A 192 -11.11 -12.95 -11.23
CA MET A 192 -11.27 -12.39 -9.88
C MET A 192 -12.24 -11.20 -9.84
N GLU A 193 -12.33 -10.41 -10.91
CA GLU A 193 -13.19 -9.23 -11.00
C GLU A 193 -14.61 -9.54 -11.52
N ASN A 194 -14.94 -10.83 -11.79
CA ASN A 194 -16.19 -11.27 -12.42
C ASN A 194 -16.51 -10.51 -13.73
N GLN A 195 -15.48 -10.16 -14.50
CA GLN A 195 -15.60 -9.47 -15.79
C GLN A 195 -15.04 -10.36 -16.91
N GLU A 196 -15.76 -11.42 -17.26
CA GLU A 196 -15.30 -12.42 -18.24
C GLU A 196 -15.19 -11.85 -19.67
N ASP A 197 -15.99 -10.86 -20.03
CA ASP A 197 -16.09 -10.32 -21.41
C ASP A 197 -15.65 -8.85 -21.58
N ALA A 198 -14.99 -8.26 -20.57
CA ALA A 198 -14.51 -6.87 -20.70
C ALA A 198 -13.20 -6.82 -21.51
N PRO A 199 -13.08 -5.93 -22.53
CA PRO A 199 -11.81 -5.73 -23.23
C PRO A 199 -10.72 -5.31 -22.23
N PRO A 200 -9.44 -5.63 -22.50
CA PRO A 200 -8.34 -5.22 -21.62
C PRO A 200 -8.30 -3.69 -21.52
N SER A 201 -8.87 -3.15 -20.44
CA SER A 201 -8.74 -1.73 -20.12
C SER A 201 -7.34 -1.45 -19.57
N GLU A 202 -6.86 -0.22 -19.72
CA GLU A 202 -5.59 0.23 -19.13
C GLU A 202 -5.53 -0.05 -17.61
N THR A 203 -6.69 -0.10 -16.95
CA THR A 203 -6.85 -0.46 -15.54
C THR A 203 -6.48 -1.93 -15.26
N LEU A 204 -6.83 -2.86 -16.15
CA LEU A 204 -6.53 -4.28 -16.01
C LEU A 204 -5.03 -4.56 -16.12
N VAL A 205 -4.33 -3.87 -17.03
CA VAL A 205 -2.87 -3.99 -17.17
C VAL A 205 -2.16 -3.47 -15.91
N LYS A 206 -2.67 -2.41 -15.28
CA LYS A 206 -2.15 -1.91 -13.99
C LYS A 206 -2.34 -2.90 -12.84
N ALA A 207 -3.29 -3.83 -12.95
CA ALA A 207 -3.53 -4.88 -11.96
C ALA A 207 -2.59 -6.09 -12.11
N VAL A 208 -1.87 -6.21 -13.23
CA VAL A 208 -0.95 -7.34 -13.48
C VAL A 208 0.21 -7.32 -12.49
N SER A 209 0.41 -8.42 -11.77
CA SER A 209 1.57 -8.61 -10.92
C SER A 209 2.80 -9.02 -11.75
N TRP A 210 3.63 -8.04 -12.08
CA TRP A 210 4.89 -8.28 -12.80
C TRP A 210 5.86 -9.24 -12.11
N SER A 211 5.74 -9.40 -10.79
CA SER A 211 6.49 -10.43 -10.06
C SER A 211 6.07 -11.85 -10.46
N VAL A 212 4.77 -12.07 -10.69
CA VAL A 212 4.23 -13.37 -11.14
C VAL A 212 4.59 -13.62 -12.61
N VAL A 213 4.59 -12.58 -13.43
CA VAL A 213 5.06 -12.68 -14.83
C VAL A 213 6.52 -13.12 -14.86
N SER A 214 7.38 -12.45 -14.09
CA SER A 214 8.79 -12.83 -13.96
C SER A 214 8.98 -14.28 -13.49
N ASP A 215 8.17 -14.74 -12.53
CA ASP A 215 8.17 -16.14 -12.07
C ASP A 215 7.83 -17.14 -13.19
N LYS A 216 6.83 -16.81 -14.03
CA LYS A 216 6.44 -17.63 -15.18
C LYS A 216 7.54 -17.73 -16.24
N LEU A 217 8.40 -16.73 -16.34
CA LEU A 217 9.59 -16.73 -17.19
C LEU A 217 10.81 -17.40 -16.52
N GLY A 218 10.60 -18.10 -15.40
CA GLY A 218 11.66 -18.77 -14.65
C GLY A 218 12.61 -17.81 -13.95
N ASN A 219 12.17 -16.57 -13.65
CA ASN A 219 12.98 -15.52 -13.05
C ASN A 219 14.23 -15.12 -13.85
N THR A 220 14.31 -15.46 -15.14
CA THR A 220 15.41 -15.08 -16.04
C THR A 220 15.40 -13.58 -16.39
N ARG A 221 14.21 -12.97 -16.41
CA ARG A 221 13.99 -11.52 -16.55
C ARG A 221 13.28 -11.01 -15.31
N SER A 222 13.73 -9.88 -14.76
CA SER A 222 13.11 -9.29 -13.57
C SER A 222 11.74 -8.69 -13.88
N ARG A 223 10.92 -8.52 -12.85
CA ARG A 223 9.62 -7.82 -12.97
C ARG A 223 9.74 -6.45 -13.66
N LEU A 224 10.85 -5.73 -13.45
CA LEU A 224 11.08 -4.42 -14.05
C LEU A 224 11.40 -4.56 -15.53
N GLN A 225 12.19 -5.57 -15.90
CA GLN A 225 12.48 -5.86 -17.32
C GLN A 225 11.21 -6.27 -18.07
N CYS A 226 10.40 -7.16 -17.48
CA CYS A 226 9.12 -7.57 -18.07
C CYS A 226 8.18 -6.37 -18.26
N MET A 227 8.05 -5.52 -17.24
CA MET A 227 7.19 -4.34 -17.28
C MET A 227 7.66 -3.27 -18.28
N VAL A 228 8.97 -3.11 -18.47
CA VAL A 228 9.52 -2.14 -19.43
C VAL A 228 9.42 -2.66 -20.87
N LYS A 229 9.46 -3.97 -21.06
CA LYS A 229 9.37 -4.60 -22.39
C LYS A 229 7.94 -4.66 -22.92
N TRP A 230 6.96 -4.88 -22.04
CA TRP A 230 5.52 -4.89 -22.37
C TRP A 230 4.99 -3.50 -22.68
#